data_AF-A0A090VH44-F1
#
_entry.id   AF-A0A090VH44-F1
#
_cell.length_a   1.000
_cell.length_b   1.000
_cell.length_c   1.000
_cell.angle_alpha   90.00
_cell.angle_beta   90.00
_cell.angle_gamma   90.00
#
_symmetry.space_group_name_H-M   'P 1'
#
loop_
_entity.id
_entity.type
_entity.pdbx_description
1 polymer ?
#
loop_
_entity_poly.entity_id
_entity_poly.type
_entity_poly.pdbx_seq_one_letter_code
_entity_poly.pdbx_strand_id
1 'polypeptide(L)'
;MSNLVKYLCLEPYDAVAPEFFMKKFFPKQLLMVGSAAYQNNGTRIIGTAEGGLKISLFEINNLDVTNIETLNALYFRTIYHEFSHILHQNVDFSSDFDAITETTYVGDSWNESWTAANPSNAAGYISNYASKEATEDFVELIAHYITSSTSTWDDIIAAAGDTGGPIITQKMELVKKYLQTTWSINIDDLRDEIQTRSANLNDQDLDNIN
;
A
#
# COMPACT_ATOMS: atom_id res chain seq x y z
N MET A 1 16.78 1.49 -8.52
CA MET A 1 15.55 2.04 -7.90
C MET A 1 14.68 2.82 -8.89
N SER A 2 15.17 3.85 -9.58
CA SER A 2 14.32 4.63 -10.51
C SER A 2 13.62 3.76 -11.58
N ASN A 3 14.36 2.84 -12.21
CA ASN A 3 13.79 1.88 -13.16
C ASN A 3 12.76 0.93 -12.52
N LEU A 4 12.97 0.55 -11.25
CA LEU A 4 12.00 -0.25 -10.49
C LEU A 4 10.70 0.53 -10.24
N VAL A 5 10.78 1.80 -9.83
CA VAL A 5 9.59 2.63 -9.62
C VAL A 5 8.82 2.81 -10.93
N LYS A 6 9.54 3.06 -12.03
CA LYS A 6 8.93 3.14 -13.35
C LYS A 6 8.19 1.84 -13.69
N TYR A 7 8.89 0.72 -13.62
CA TYR A 7 8.39 -0.57 -14.08
C TYR A 7 7.32 -1.18 -13.18
N LEU A 8 7.48 -1.11 -11.85
CA LEU A 8 6.58 -1.76 -10.89
C LEU A 8 5.46 -0.84 -10.38
N CYS A 9 5.57 0.48 -10.53
CA CYS A 9 4.57 1.43 -10.04
C CYS A 9 3.99 2.33 -11.15
N LEU A 10 4.80 3.09 -11.88
CA LEU A 10 4.27 4.07 -12.83
C LEU A 10 3.56 3.41 -14.02
N GLU A 11 4.23 2.48 -14.69
CA GLU A 11 3.71 1.79 -15.86
C GLU A 11 2.45 0.94 -15.57
N PRO A 12 2.33 0.20 -14.45
CA PRO A 12 1.07 -0.49 -14.13
C PRO A 12 -0.12 0.46 -13.99
N TYR A 13 0.08 1.61 -13.35
CA TYR A 13 -0.99 2.62 -13.28
C TYR A 13 -1.26 3.25 -14.65
N ASP A 14 -0.25 3.53 -15.47
CA ASP A 14 -0.46 4.04 -16.84
C ASP A 14 -1.24 3.05 -17.73
N ALA A 15 -1.16 1.74 -17.44
CA ALA A 15 -1.91 0.71 -18.17
C ALA A 15 -3.39 0.62 -17.77
N VAL A 16 -3.73 0.92 -16.52
CA VAL A 16 -5.08 0.68 -15.95
C VAL A 16 -5.85 1.97 -15.66
N ALA A 17 -5.16 3.04 -15.31
CA ALA A 17 -5.77 4.31 -14.94
C ALA A 17 -6.06 5.19 -16.18
N PRO A 18 -6.95 6.20 -16.04
CA PRO A 18 -7.20 7.16 -17.11
C PRO A 18 -5.96 7.89 -17.61
N GLU A 19 -6.01 8.37 -18.85
CA GLU A 19 -4.90 9.12 -19.44
C GLU A 19 -4.48 10.31 -18.55
N PHE A 20 -3.17 10.48 -18.39
CA PHE A 20 -2.53 11.50 -17.54
C PHE A 20 -2.79 11.38 -16.02
N PHE A 21 -3.42 10.30 -15.54
CA PHE A 21 -3.68 10.10 -14.11
C PHE A 21 -2.41 10.23 -13.26
N MET A 22 -1.35 9.50 -13.63
CA MET A 22 -0.07 9.55 -12.91
C MET A 22 0.58 10.92 -12.97
N LYS A 23 0.54 11.60 -14.12
CA LYS A 23 1.08 12.97 -14.24
C LYS A 23 0.36 13.95 -13.31
N LYS A 24 -0.96 13.78 -13.15
CA LYS A 24 -1.79 14.64 -12.30
C LYS A 24 -1.55 14.36 -10.83
N PHE A 25 -1.69 13.12 -10.38
CA PHE A 25 -1.78 12.80 -8.95
C PHE A 25 -0.52 12.21 -8.33
N PHE A 26 0.37 11.58 -9.10
CA PHE A 26 1.56 10.97 -8.50
C PHE A 26 2.47 12.04 -7.86
N PRO A 27 3.15 11.71 -6.74
CA PRO A 27 4.10 12.61 -6.08
C PRO A 27 5.09 13.22 -7.05
N LYS A 28 5.43 14.49 -6.83
CA LYS A 28 6.33 15.24 -7.72
C LYS A 28 7.80 14.96 -7.42
N GLN A 29 8.10 14.41 -6.25
CA GLN A 29 9.47 14.12 -5.82
C GLN A 29 9.56 12.76 -5.11
N LEU A 30 10.57 11.99 -5.48
CA LEU A 30 11.02 10.81 -4.73
C LEU A 30 12.43 11.09 -4.22
N LEU A 31 12.63 11.10 -2.90
CA LEU A 31 13.95 11.25 -2.29
C LEU A 31 14.48 9.86 -1.91
N MET A 32 15.63 9.49 -2.46
CA MET A 32 16.27 8.20 -2.21
C MET A 32 17.45 8.38 -1.25
N VAL A 33 17.44 7.67 -0.12
CA VAL A 33 18.45 7.76 0.94
C VAL A 33 19.05 6.39 1.19
N GLY A 34 20.38 6.30 1.21
CA GLY A 34 21.10 5.02 1.32
C GLY A 34 20.96 4.31 2.67
N SER A 35 20.70 5.04 3.75
CA SER A 35 20.63 4.52 5.12
C SER A 35 19.20 4.41 5.66
N ALA A 36 19.02 3.63 6.72
CA ALA A 36 17.80 3.57 7.51
C ALA A 36 17.48 4.93 8.15
N ALA A 37 16.20 5.18 8.37
CA ALA A 37 15.71 6.24 9.24
C ALA A 37 14.83 5.62 10.33
N TYR A 38 14.79 6.26 11.50
CA TYR A 38 14.03 5.79 12.66
C TYR A 38 13.28 6.95 13.31
N GLN A 39 12.07 6.68 13.77
CA GLN A 39 11.32 7.57 14.64
C GLN A 39 11.92 7.56 16.05
N ASN A 40 11.55 8.55 16.87
CA ASN A 40 12.00 8.62 18.27
C ASN A 40 11.55 7.42 19.12
N ASN A 41 10.46 6.73 18.73
CA ASN A 41 9.99 5.51 19.38
C ASN A 41 10.71 4.23 18.89
N GLY A 42 11.77 4.36 18.08
CA GLY A 42 12.54 3.24 17.54
C GLY A 42 11.90 2.54 16.33
N THR A 43 10.70 2.95 15.92
CA THR A 43 10.04 2.41 14.72
C THR A 43 10.77 2.90 13.48
N ARG A 44 11.06 1.97 12.56
CA ARG A 44 11.75 2.27 11.31
C ARG A 44 10.87 3.15 10.40
N ILE A 45 11.46 4.20 9.86
CA ILE A 45 10.83 5.07 8.86
C ILE A 45 11.17 4.47 7.50
N ILE A 46 10.17 3.87 6.88
CA ILE A 46 10.29 3.21 5.58
C ILE A 46 10.00 4.22 4.45
N GLY A 47 9.22 5.26 4.75
CA GLY A 47 9.14 6.50 4.00
C GLY A 47 8.31 7.57 4.70
N THR A 48 8.26 8.77 4.12
CA THR A 48 7.43 9.89 4.59
C THR A 48 6.85 10.64 3.41
N ALA A 49 5.57 11.01 3.47
CA ALA A 49 4.97 11.98 2.56
C ALA A 49 4.84 13.38 3.16
N GLU A 50 5.23 14.40 2.40
CA GLU A 50 5.00 15.80 2.75
C GLU A 50 3.90 16.37 1.85
N GLY A 51 2.65 16.32 2.32
CA GLY A 51 1.48 16.89 1.62
C GLY A 51 1.28 16.35 0.20
N GLY A 52 1.59 15.07 -0.03
CA GLY A 52 1.50 14.44 -1.35
C GLY A 52 2.58 14.87 -2.35
N LEU A 53 3.50 15.77 -1.97
CA LEU A 53 4.48 16.34 -2.89
C LEU A 53 5.73 15.46 -3.02
N LYS A 54 6.19 14.88 -1.91
CA LYS A 54 7.47 14.19 -1.80
C LYS A 54 7.34 12.90 -1.00
N ILE A 55 7.81 11.78 -1.54
CA ILE A 55 8.01 10.52 -0.79
C ILE A 55 9.50 10.30 -0.57
N SER A 56 9.92 10.04 0.66
CA SER A 56 11.29 9.62 0.98
C SER A 56 11.37 8.10 1.05
N LEU A 57 12.39 7.47 0.45
CA LEU A 57 12.66 6.04 0.49
C LEU A 57 14.05 5.81 1.09
N PHE A 58 14.13 5.01 2.15
CA PHE A 58 15.35 4.77 2.93
C PHE A 58 15.96 3.38 2.63
N GLU A 59 17.20 3.14 3.03
CA GLU A 59 17.91 1.86 2.82
C GLU A 59 18.09 1.43 1.36
N ILE A 60 18.27 2.38 0.45
CA ILE A 60 18.49 2.08 -0.96
C ILE A 60 19.77 1.26 -1.19
N ASN A 61 20.75 1.33 -0.28
CA ASN A 61 21.99 0.55 -0.37
C ASN A 61 21.77 -0.95 -0.17
N ASN A 62 20.66 -1.36 0.46
CA ASN A 62 20.34 -2.77 0.76
C ASN A 62 19.30 -3.34 -0.22
N LEU A 63 19.13 -2.69 -1.38
CA LEU A 63 18.13 -3.06 -2.35
C LEU A 63 18.45 -4.43 -2.97
N ASP A 64 17.53 -5.38 -2.83
CA ASP A 64 17.60 -6.71 -3.43
C ASP A 64 16.51 -6.85 -4.49
N VAL A 65 16.89 -6.79 -5.76
CA VAL A 65 15.96 -6.91 -6.90
C VAL A 65 15.41 -8.31 -7.11
N THR A 66 16.02 -9.32 -6.50
CA THR A 66 15.64 -10.73 -6.68
C THR A 66 14.51 -11.14 -5.74
N ASN A 67 14.19 -10.29 -4.75
CA ASN A 67 13.22 -10.58 -3.71
C ASN A 67 12.08 -9.55 -3.75
N ILE A 68 11.04 -9.85 -4.55
CA ILE A 68 9.87 -8.97 -4.70
C ILE A 68 9.15 -8.71 -3.38
N GLU A 69 9.10 -9.69 -2.48
CA GLU A 69 8.46 -9.53 -1.17
C GLU A 69 9.21 -8.47 -0.34
N THR A 70 10.54 -8.51 -0.35
CA THR A 70 11.38 -7.51 0.30
C THR A 70 11.22 -6.14 -0.36
N LEU A 71 11.20 -6.06 -1.70
CA LEU A 71 10.94 -4.79 -2.40
C LEU A 71 9.57 -4.20 -2.03
N ASN A 72 8.54 -5.04 -1.96
CA ASN A 72 7.19 -4.63 -1.60
C ASN A 72 7.13 -4.15 -0.15
N ALA A 73 7.71 -4.90 0.78
CA ALA A 73 7.73 -4.56 2.20
C ALA A 73 8.54 -3.29 2.51
N LEU A 74 9.63 -3.04 1.76
CA LEU A 74 10.54 -1.92 2.02
C LEU A 74 10.22 -0.65 1.24
N TYR A 75 9.58 -0.75 0.08
CA TYR A 75 9.46 0.40 -0.81
C TYR A 75 8.05 0.54 -1.37
N PHE A 76 7.54 -0.48 -2.05
CA PHE A 76 6.33 -0.31 -2.86
C PHE A 76 5.06 -0.18 -2.02
N ARG A 77 4.91 -0.92 -0.92
CA ARG A 77 3.76 -0.71 -0.01
C ARG A 77 3.71 0.73 0.48
N THR A 78 4.85 1.31 0.87
CA THR A 78 4.94 2.71 1.26
C THR A 78 4.57 3.66 0.12
N ILE A 79 5.09 3.44 -1.10
CA ILE A 79 4.74 4.28 -2.26
C ILE A 79 3.23 4.24 -2.52
N TYR A 80 2.62 3.06 -2.48
CA TYR A 80 1.19 2.89 -2.73
C TYR A 80 0.31 3.42 -1.62
N HIS A 81 0.72 3.25 -0.37
CA HIS A 81 0.06 3.81 0.80
C HIS A 81 -0.01 5.34 0.69
N GLU A 82 1.13 5.98 0.47
CA GLU A 82 1.22 7.44 0.36
C GLU A 82 0.53 7.97 -0.90
N PHE A 83 0.59 7.24 -2.02
CA PHE A 83 -0.15 7.62 -3.20
C PHE A 83 -1.67 7.54 -2.98
N SER A 84 -2.13 6.52 -2.27
CA SER A 84 -3.55 6.37 -1.93
C SER A 84 -4.04 7.48 -1.01
N HIS A 85 -3.19 7.98 -0.11
CA HIS A 85 -3.47 9.20 0.65
C HIS A 85 -3.76 10.40 -0.25
N ILE A 86 -2.95 10.60 -1.30
CA ILE A 86 -3.16 11.70 -2.25
C ILE A 86 -4.53 11.57 -2.93
N LEU A 87 -4.93 10.35 -3.31
CA LEU A 87 -6.21 10.13 -3.97
C LEU A 87 -7.37 10.57 -3.07
N HIS A 88 -7.48 10.03 -1.86
CA HIS A 88 -8.61 10.39 -0.98
C HIS A 88 -8.57 11.85 -0.50
N GLN A 89 -7.39 12.44 -0.35
CA GLN A 89 -7.27 13.87 -0.07
C GLN A 89 -7.77 14.76 -1.21
N ASN A 90 -7.78 14.27 -2.46
CA ASN A 90 -8.36 14.98 -3.61
C ASN A 90 -9.87 14.76 -3.74
N VAL A 91 -10.34 13.54 -3.50
CA VAL A 91 -11.77 13.20 -3.46
C VAL A 91 -11.99 12.18 -2.37
N ASP A 92 -12.69 12.56 -1.31
CA ASP A 92 -12.83 11.73 -0.12
C ASP A 92 -13.58 10.41 -0.38
N PHE A 93 -13.30 9.38 0.42
CA PHE A 93 -14.06 8.13 0.41
C PHE A 93 -15.29 8.23 1.31
N SER A 94 -16.23 7.28 1.17
CA SER A 94 -17.47 7.31 1.96
C SER A 94 -17.20 7.08 3.45
N SER A 95 -17.89 7.83 4.32
CA SER A 95 -17.93 7.58 5.77
C SER A 95 -18.46 6.18 6.13
N ASP A 96 -19.13 5.49 5.18
CA ASP A 96 -19.53 4.09 5.34
C ASP A 96 -18.34 3.17 5.66
N PHE A 97 -17.13 3.53 5.21
CA PHE A 97 -15.92 2.76 5.49
C PHE A 97 -15.55 2.82 6.98
N ASP A 98 -15.52 4.02 7.55
CA ASP A 98 -15.21 4.24 8.98
C ASP A 98 -16.22 3.51 9.87
N ALA A 99 -17.51 3.58 9.51
CA ALA A 99 -18.60 2.92 10.24
C ALA A 99 -18.44 1.39 10.43
N ILE A 100 -17.59 0.71 9.64
CA ILE A 100 -17.34 -0.73 9.80
C ILE A 100 -16.59 -1.02 11.11
N THR A 101 -15.63 -0.17 11.50
CA THR A 101 -14.78 -0.37 12.68
C THR A 101 -14.58 0.90 13.52
N GLU A 102 -15.46 1.90 13.40
CA GLU A 102 -15.38 3.24 14.02
C GLU A 102 -14.97 3.22 15.51
N THR A 103 -15.47 2.24 16.26
CA THR A 103 -15.24 2.14 17.72
C THR A 103 -14.04 1.31 18.14
N THR A 104 -13.32 0.68 17.20
CA THR A 104 -12.23 -0.26 17.52
C THR A 104 -10.86 0.19 17.04
N TYR A 105 -10.74 1.38 16.44
CA TYR A 105 -9.45 2.02 16.18
C TYR A 105 -8.73 2.33 17.51
N VAL A 106 -7.43 2.09 17.55
CA VAL A 106 -6.59 2.22 18.76
C VAL A 106 -5.68 3.44 18.73
N GLY A 107 -5.77 4.28 17.69
CA GLY A 107 -4.99 5.51 17.57
C GLY A 107 -3.49 5.24 17.59
N ASP A 108 -2.75 6.13 18.26
CA ASP A 108 -1.30 6.07 18.37
C ASP A 108 -0.75 4.81 19.07
N SER A 109 -1.59 4.03 19.73
CA SER A 109 -1.22 2.76 20.38
C SER A 109 -1.20 1.55 19.44
N TRP A 110 -1.36 1.75 18.13
CA TRP A 110 -1.40 0.69 17.12
C TRP A 110 -0.21 -0.29 17.15
N ASN A 111 0.98 0.19 17.55
CA ASN A 111 2.21 -0.62 17.63
C ASN A 111 2.28 -1.52 18.87
N GLU A 112 1.45 -1.27 19.89
CA GLU A 112 1.47 -1.96 21.19
C GLU A 112 0.15 -2.70 21.49
N SER A 113 -0.92 -2.42 20.74
CA SER A 113 -2.27 -2.95 20.98
C SER A 113 -2.46 -4.42 20.56
N TRP A 114 -1.52 -4.97 19.79
CA TRP A 114 -1.66 -6.28 19.15
C TRP A 114 -0.55 -7.23 19.56
N THR A 115 -0.89 -8.51 19.71
CA THR A 115 0.06 -9.57 20.09
C THR A 115 -0.13 -10.79 19.20
N ALA A 116 0.81 -11.74 19.24
CA ALA A 116 0.65 -12.99 18.52
C ALA A 116 -0.62 -13.78 18.91
N ALA A 117 -1.10 -13.61 20.15
CA ALA A 117 -2.33 -14.25 20.64
C ALA A 117 -3.61 -13.46 20.31
N ASN A 118 -3.48 -12.18 19.98
CA ASN A 118 -4.57 -11.29 19.57
C ASN A 118 -4.08 -10.40 18.42
N PRO A 119 -3.96 -10.96 17.20
CA PRO A 119 -3.43 -10.23 16.06
C PRO A 119 -4.49 -9.27 15.49
N SER A 120 -4.03 -8.16 14.91
CA SER A 120 -4.89 -7.11 14.33
C SER A 120 -5.79 -7.60 13.20
N ASN A 121 -5.33 -8.58 12.42
CA ASN A 121 -6.14 -9.20 11.35
C ASN A 121 -7.39 -9.89 11.88
N ALA A 122 -7.31 -10.58 13.03
CA ALA A 122 -8.48 -11.17 13.69
C ALA A 122 -9.51 -10.13 14.15
N ALA A 123 -9.08 -8.88 14.34
CA ALA A 123 -9.93 -7.74 14.65
C ALA A 123 -10.41 -6.96 13.40
N GLY A 124 -10.04 -7.40 12.19
CA GLY A 124 -10.49 -6.80 10.94
C GLY A 124 -9.58 -5.71 10.36
N TYR A 125 -8.30 -5.71 10.70
CA TYR A 125 -7.28 -4.79 10.18
C TYR A 125 -6.21 -5.52 9.37
N ILE A 126 -5.89 -5.05 8.17
CA ILE A 126 -4.90 -5.72 7.30
C ILE A 126 -3.47 -5.68 7.85
N SER A 127 -3.17 -4.68 8.68
CA SER A 127 -1.91 -4.52 9.38
C SER A 127 -2.15 -3.91 10.77
N ASN A 128 -1.15 -3.96 11.65
CA ASN A 128 -1.24 -3.22 12.92
C ASN A 128 -1.43 -1.72 12.68
N TYR A 129 -0.78 -1.14 11.66
CA TYR A 129 -0.87 0.30 11.39
C TYR A 129 -2.25 0.71 10.90
N ALA A 130 -2.94 -0.15 10.15
CA ALA A 130 -4.32 0.05 9.73
C ALA A 130 -5.29 0.26 10.91
N SER A 131 -4.96 -0.21 12.12
CA SER A 131 -5.80 0.03 13.30
C SER A 131 -5.64 1.41 13.92
N LYS A 132 -4.80 2.29 13.36
CA LYS A 132 -4.59 3.63 13.89
C LYS A 132 -5.84 4.50 13.72
N GLU A 133 -6.34 4.61 12.49
CA GLU A 133 -7.51 5.42 12.12
C GLU A 133 -8.03 5.01 10.74
N ALA A 134 -9.26 5.42 10.40
CA ALA A 134 -9.94 5.00 9.17
C ALA A 134 -9.20 5.35 7.88
N THR A 135 -8.57 6.52 7.83
CA THR A 135 -7.78 6.98 6.67
C THR A 135 -6.56 6.10 6.42
N GLU A 136 -5.89 5.65 7.47
CA GLU A 136 -4.73 4.75 7.41
C GLU A 136 -5.15 3.33 7.02
N ASP A 137 -6.25 2.84 7.61
CA ASP A 137 -6.85 1.55 7.27
C ASP A 137 -7.21 1.44 5.79
N PHE A 138 -7.87 2.48 5.26
CA PHE A 138 -8.28 2.55 3.88
C PHE A 138 -7.10 2.44 2.90
N VAL A 139 -6.02 3.19 3.15
CA VAL A 139 -4.85 3.17 2.26
C VAL A 139 -3.98 1.94 2.45
N GLU A 140 -3.91 1.39 3.65
CA GLU A 140 -3.23 0.13 3.93
C GLU A 140 -3.89 -1.00 3.15
N LEU A 141 -5.22 -1.08 3.11
CA LEU A 141 -5.91 -2.08 2.29
C LEU A 141 -5.50 -2.00 0.83
N ILE A 142 -5.44 -0.80 0.24
CA ILE A 142 -5.00 -0.61 -1.15
C ILE A 142 -3.56 -1.13 -1.32
N ALA A 143 -2.64 -0.67 -0.47
CA ALA A 143 -1.21 -0.99 -0.57
C ALA A 143 -0.94 -2.49 -0.39
N HIS A 144 -1.55 -3.13 0.61
CA HIS A 144 -1.41 -4.56 0.85
C HIS A 144 -2.10 -5.39 -0.22
N TYR A 145 -3.27 -4.98 -0.70
CA TYR A 145 -4.01 -5.72 -1.73
C TYR A 145 -3.24 -5.83 -3.04
N ILE A 146 -2.77 -4.70 -3.59
CA ILE A 146 -2.09 -4.70 -4.90
C ILE A 146 -0.70 -5.32 -4.87
N THR A 147 -0.06 -5.36 -3.70
CA THR A 147 1.26 -6.00 -3.51
C THR A 147 1.18 -7.48 -3.15
N SER A 148 0.01 -8.02 -2.84
CA SER A 148 -0.18 -9.42 -2.49
C SER A 148 -0.63 -10.23 -3.71
N SER A 149 -0.08 -11.43 -3.92
CA SER A 149 -0.66 -12.38 -4.87
C SER A 149 -2.02 -12.87 -4.37
N THR A 150 -2.86 -13.41 -5.26
CA THR A 150 -4.20 -13.92 -4.89
C THR A 150 -4.11 -14.91 -3.73
N SER A 151 -3.19 -15.87 -3.80
CA SER A 151 -3.00 -16.85 -2.72
C SER A 151 -2.58 -16.20 -1.40
N THR A 152 -1.66 -15.23 -1.43
CA THR A 152 -1.24 -14.53 -0.21
C THR A 152 -2.38 -13.74 0.42
N TRP A 153 -3.24 -13.11 -0.39
CA TRP A 153 -4.40 -12.42 0.13
C TRP A 153 -5.42 -13.39 0.74
N ASP A 154 -5.70 -14.50 0.06
CA ASP A 154 -6.60 -15.53 0.57
C ASP A 154 -6.09 -16.12 1.90
N ASP A 155 -4.78 -16.34 2.02
CA ASP A 155 -4.14 -16.78 3.27
C ASP A 155 -4.29 -15.74 4.38
N ILE A 156 -4.15 -14.45 4.08
CA ILE A 156 -4.36 -13.36 5.05
C ILE A 156 -5.82 -13.33 5.54
N ILE A 157 -6.79 -13.45 4.63
CA ILE A 157 -8.21 -13.48 4.98
C ILE A 157 -8.54 -14.73 5.81
N ALA A 158 -8.00 -15.89 5.44
CA ALA A 158 -8.17 -17.12 6.21
C ALA A 158 -7.56 -17.00 7.62
N ALA A 159 -6.37 -16.40 7.75
CA ALA A 159 -5.72 -16.16 9.02
C ALA A 159 -6.45 -15.14 9.91
N ALA A 160 -7.24 -14.24 9.33
CA ALA A 160 -8.11 -13.31 10.05
C ALA A 160 -9.37 -14.00 10.67
N GLY A 161 -9.66 -15.24 10.27
CA GLY A 161 -10.75 -16.05 10.83
C GLY A 161 -12.15 -15.53 10.52
N ASP A 162 -13.15 -16.15 11.13
CA ASP A 162 -14.57 -15.93 10.85
C ASP A 162 -15.09 -14.54 11.28
N THR A 163 -14.31 -13.80 12.09
CA THR A 163 -14.64 -12.44 12.51
C THR A 163 -13.90 -11.40 11.66
N GLY A 164 -12.56 -11.47 11.62
CA GLY A 164 -11.74 -10.47 10.96
C GLY A 164 -11.80 -10.56 9.43
N GLY A 165 -11.87 -11.77 8.88
CA GLY A 165 -11.90 -12.01 7.43
C GLY A 165 -13.08 -11.31 6.73
N PRO A 166 -14.34 -11.48 7.21
CA PRO A 166 -15.49 -10.77 6.67
C PRO A 166 -15.38 -9.24 6.78
N ILE A 167 -14.81 -8.72 7.87
CA ILE A 167 -14.61 -7.26 8.06
C ILE A 167 -13.64 -6.71 7.03
N ILE A 168 -12.47 -7.35 6.86
CA ILE A 168 -11.46 -6.94 5.87
C ILE A 168 -12.05 -7.02 4.46
N THR A 169 -12.81 -8.08 4.17
CA THR A 169 -13.46 -8.27 2.86
C THR A 169 -14.45 -7.14 2.57
N GLN A 170 -15.33 -6.81 3.53
CA GLN A 170 -16.29 -5.72 3.40
C GLN A 170 -15.61 -4.36 3.18
N LYS A 171 -14.53 -4.07 3.92
CA LYS A 171 -13.73 -2.86 3.73
C LYS A 171 -13.12 -2.81 2.33
N MET A 172 -12.57 -3.93 1.86
CA MET A 172 -11.97 -4.04 0.53
C MET A 172 -13.01 -3.84 -0.59
N GLU A 173 -14.26 -4.29 -0.41
CA GLU A 173 -15.34 -4.03 -1.37
C GLU A 173 -15.64 -2.53 -1.52
N LEU A 174 -15.60 -1.77 -0.41
CA LEU A 174 -15.76 -0.31 -0.44
C LEU A 174 -14.57 0.37 -1.11
N VAL A 175 -13.34 -0.09 -0.87
CA VAL A 175 -12.13 0.37 -1.56
C VAL A 175 -12.25 0.14 -3.07
N LYS A 176 -12.62 -1.07 -3.50
CA LYS A 176 -12.84 -1.41 -4.92
C LYS A 176 -13.87 -0.48 -5.55
N LYS A 177 -15.03 -0.32 -4.90
CA LYS A 177 -16.09 0.56 -5.36
C LYS A 177 -15.63 2.01 -5.50
N TYR A 178 -14.93 2.54 -4.50
CA TYR A 178 -14.40 3.91 -4.54
C TYR A 178 -13.43 4.11 -5.70
N LEU A 179 -12.42 3.25 -5.87
CA LEU A 179 -11.45 3.38 -6.96
C LEU A 179 -12.11 3.29 -8.33
N GLN A 180 -13.07 2.37 -8.48
CA GLN A 180 -13.79 2.20 -9.73
C GLN A 180 -14.68 3.39 -10.07
N THR A 181 -15.43 3.91 -9.09
CA THR A 181 -16.45 4.95 -9.33
C THR A 181 -15.87 6.36 -9.36
N THR A 182 -14.88 6.64 -8.52
CA THR A 182 -14.27 7.97 -8.41
C THR A 182 -13.13 8.16 -9.41
N TRP A 183 -12.31 7.14 -9.59
CA TRP A 183 -11.05 7.23 -10.34
C TRP A 183 -11.05 6.44 -11.65
N SER A 184 -12.11 5.67 -11.92
CA SER A 184 -12.17 4.74 -13.06
C SER A 184 -11.01 3.74 -13.05
N ILE A 185 -10.55 3.34 -11.86
CA ILE A 185 -9.50 2.35 -11.68
C ILE A 185 -10.11 1.06 -11.15
N ASN A 186 -9.98 -0.01 -11.92
CA ASN A 186 -10.22 -1.35 -11.41
C ASN A 186 -8.94 -1.83 -10.69
N ILE A 187 -9.01 -1.91 -9.36
CA ILE A 187 -7.85 -2.31 -8.54
C ILE A 187 -7.47 -3.79 -8.74
N ASP A 188 -8.38 -4.63 -9.21
CA ASP A 188 -8.07 -6.02 -9.54
C ASP A 188 -7.18 -6.07 -10.80
N ASP A 189 -7.51 -5.30 -11.84
CA ASP A 189 -6.67 -5.19 -13.05
C ASP A 189 -5.30 -4.57 -12.72
N LEU A 190 -5.27 -3.57 -11.83
CA LEU A 190 -4.02 -2.96 -11.36
C LEU A 190 -3.15 -3.97 -10.61
N ARG A 191 -3.76 -4.77 -9.74
CA ARG A 191 -3.07 -5.85 -9.02
C ARG A 191 -2.50 -6.86 -10.00
N ASP A 192 -3.28 -7.33 -10.96
CA ASP A 192 -2.84 -8.30 -11.96
C ASP A 192 -1.66 -7.78 -12.79
N GLU A 193 -1.69 -6.50 -13.20
CA GLU A 193 -0.59 -5.86 -13.93
C GLU A 193 0.69 -5.77 -13.07
N ILE A 194 0.57 -5.37 -11.80
CA ILE A 194 1.71 -5.32 -10.86
C ILE A 194 2.29 -6.71 -10.60
N GLN A 195 1.44 -7.73 -10.39
CA GLN A 195 1.89 -9.10 -10.14
C GLN A 195 2.56 -9.70 -11.40
N THR A 196 2.02 -9.42 -12.58
CA THR A 196 2.62 -9.84 -13.86
C THR A 196 4.00 -9.20 -14.04
N ARG A 197 4.13 -7.90 -13.79
CA ARG A 197 5.41 -7.20 -13.89
C ARG A 197 6.42 -7.73 -12.88
N SER A 198 5.97 -7.94 -11.64
CA SER A 198 6.77 -8.53 -10.56
C SER A 198 7.34 -9.90 -10.94
N ALA A 199 6.53 -10.76 -11.56
CA ALA A 199 6.96 -12.09 -12.01
C ALA A 199 8.02 -12.03 -13.13
N ASN A 200 7.96 -11.00 -13.99
CA ASN A 200 8.89 -10.79 -15.10
C ASN A 200 10.04 -9.82 -14.76
N LEU A 201 10.24 -9.52 -13.47
CA LEU A 201 11.24 -8.53 -13.04
C LEU A 201 12.67 -8.94 -13.42
N ASN A 202 12.98 -10.24 -13.35
CA ASN A 202 14.31 -10.77 -13.71
C ASN A 202 14.64 -10.64 -15.21
N ASP A 203 13.63 -10.43 -16.05
CA ASP A 203 13.80 -10.24 -17.49
C ASP A 203 13.99 -8.76 -17.87
N GLN A 204 13.89 -7.85 -16.89
CA GLN A 204 14.03 -6.42 -17.12
C GLN A 204 15.49 -5.97 -17.01
N ASP A 205 15.89 -5.11 -17.94
CA ASP A 205 17.16 -4.39 -17.87
C ASP A 205 17.02 -3.18 -16.92
N LEU A 206 17.31 -3.41 -15.64
CA LEU A 206 17.19 -2.39 -14.60
C LEU A 206 18.39 -1.46 -14.50
N ASP A 207 19.51 -1.81 -15.13
CA ASP A 207 20.78 -1.06 -15.05
C ASP A 207 20.97 -0.07 -16.20
N ASN A 208 20.12 -0.17 -17.23
CA ASN A 208 20.18 0.72 -18.38
C ASN A 208 19.49 2.06 -18.08
N ILE A 209 20.23 3.14 -18.36
CA ILE A 209 19.88 4.52 -17.98
C ILE A 209 19.41 5.34 -19.20
N ASN A 210 19.23 4.69 -20.35
CA ASN A 210 18.92 5.35 -21.61
C ASN A 210 17.47 5.86 -21.71
#